data_AF-A0AAU3QV11-F1
#
_entry.id   AF-A0AAU3QV11-F1
#
_cell.length_a   1.000
_cell.length_b   1.000
_cell.length_c   1.000
_cell.angle_alpha   90.00
_cell.angle_beta   90.00
_cell.angle_gamma   90.00
#
_symmetry.space_group_name_H-M   'P 1'
#
loop_
_entity.id
_entity.type
_entity.pdbx_description
1 polymer ?
#
loop_
_entity_poly.entity_id
_entity_poly.type
_entity_poly.pdbx_seq_one_letter_code
_entity_poly.pdbx_strand_id
1 'polypeptide(L)'
;MPVSNTGWQRCYRLVQIHVQADGTLPEAAGDVVVQGEDLGRRVTAQRFGWEQLPPVQQWILENTLKITPAQESERSAKRTQDAKWALNLAAARQFHTREGHLRVPRKRVEHLETENGPTGRQDSADEPVVVKLGTRLDNVRKRAAKLPEQRPPDLDELRMRW
;
A
#
# COMPACT_ATOMS: atom_id res chain seq x y z
N MET A 1 17.40 -8.63 24.43
CA MET A 1 16.01 -8.44 24.90
C MET A 1 15.16 -8.11 23.68
N PRO A 2 14.28 -9.01 23.19
CA PRO A 2 13.53 -8.71 21.98
C PRO A 2 12.49 -7.64 22.31
N VAL A 3 12.51 -6.58 21.50
CA VAL A 3 11.75 -5.35 21.69
C VAL A 3 10.30 -5.60 21.30
N SER A 4 9.37 -5.08 22.10
CA SER A 4 7.94 -4.80 21.83
C SER A 4 6.84 -5.87 22.09
N ASN A 5 6.69 -6.32 23.35
CA ASN A 5 5.47 -6.98 23.87
C ASN A 5 4.31 -5.97 24.13
N THR A 6 4.64 -4.74 24.53
CA THR A 6 3.65 -3.77 25.05
C THR A 6 2.69 -3.21 23.98
N GLY A 7 3.15 -3.01 22.75
CA GLY A 7 2.30 -2.48 21.67
C GLY A 7 1.19 -3.45 21.27
N TRP A 8 1.53 -4.75 21.16
CA TRP A 8 0.57 -5.80 20.84
C TRP A 8 -0.44 -6.01 21.97
N GLN A 9 0.02 -6.11 23.22
CA GLN A 9 -0.86 -6.29 24.38
C GLN A 9 -1.86 -5.13 24.55
N ARG A 10 -1.40 -3.88 24.37
CA ARG A 10 -2.27 -2.70 24.42
C ARG A 10 -3.34 -2.73 23.34
N CYS A 11 -2.96 -3.02 22.10
CA CYS A 11 -3.91 -3.08 20.98
C CYS A 11 -4.92 -4.21 21.18
N TYR A 12 -4.45 -5.41 21.54
CA TYR A 12 -5.31 -6.54 21.88
C TYR A 12 -6.34 -6.16 22.95
N ARG A 13 -5.91 -5.48 24.02
CA ARG A 13 -6.80 -5.08 25.10
C ARG A 13 -7.86 -4.07 24.64
N LEU A 14 -7.50 -3.11 23.78
CA LEU A 14 -8.46 -2.14 23.25
C LEU A 14 -9.51 -2.80 22.36
N VAL A 15 -9.11 -3.72 21.48
CA VAL A 15 -10.06 -4.50 20.66
C VAL A 15 -10.94 -5.38 21.54
N GLN A 16 -10.37 -6.04 22.56
CA GLN A 16 -11.13 -6.87 23.48
C GLN A 16 -12.17 -6.05 24.26
N ILE A 17 -11.81 -4.88 24.79
CA ILE A 17 -12.74 -3.99 25.50
C ILE A 17 -13.86 -3.53 24.56
N HIS A 18 -13.53 -3.17 23.32
CA HIS A 18 -14.53 -2.76 22.34
C HIS A 18 -15.54 -3.86 22.05
N VAL A 19 -15.07 -5.09 21.80
CA VAL A 19 -15.94 -6.25 21.53
C VAL A 19 -16.77 -6.64 22.76
N GLN A 20 -16.20 -6.53 23.97
CA GLN A 20 -16.91 -6.80 25.21
C GLN A 20 -17.99 -5.76 25.55
N ALA A 21 -17.91 -4.56 24.99
CA ALA A 21 -18.89 -3.48 25.15
C ALA A 21 -19.94 -3.47 24.02
N ASP A 22 -20.24 -4.65 23.45
CA ASP A 22 -21.14 -4.86 22.30
C ASP A 22 -20.69 -4.22 20.99
N GLY A 23 -19.42 -3.82 20.87
CA GLY A 23 -18.83 -3.36 19.63
C GLY A 23 -18.59 -4.52 18.65
N THR A 24 -18.90 -4.32 17.37
CA THR A 24 -18.51 -5.26 16.32
C THR A 24 -17.01 -5.14 16.02
N LEU A 25 -16.36 -6.22 15.61
CA LEU A 25 -14.98 -6.15 15.15
C LEU A 25 -14.90 -5.18 13.95
N PRO A 26 -14.05 -4.13 13.99
CA PRO A 26 -13.92 -3.21 12.88
C PRO A 26 -13.25 -3.89 11.69
N GLU A 27 -13.84 -3.74 10.51
CA GLU A 27 -13.42 -4.43 9.28
C GLU A 27 -12.59 -3.54 8.35
N ALA A 28 -12.70 -2.22 8.52
CA ALA A 28 -12.00 -1.21 7.75
C ALA A 28 -11.27 -0.21 8.65
N ALA A 29 -10.18 0.38 8.13
CA ALA A 29 -9.49 1.47 8.79
C ALA A 29 -10.45 2.67 8.97
N GLY A 30 -10.41 3.29 10.14
CA GLY A 30 -11.26 4.43 10.48
C GLY A 30 -12.63 4.07 11.08
N ASP A 31 -13.06 2.80 11.01
CA ASP A 31 -14.35 2.37 11.57
C ASP A 31 -14.45 2.65 13.07
N VAL A 32 -13.36 2.38 13.81
CA VAL A 32 -13.30 2.53 15.27
C VAL A 32 -11.93 3.05 15.69
N VAL A 33 -11.91 4.25 16.27
CA VAL A 33 -10.71 4.87 16.83
C VAL A 33 -10.88 5.03 18.34
N VAL A 34 -10.03 4.37 19.13
CA VAL A 34 -10.08 4.43 20.60
C VAL A 34 -8.75 4.97 21.12
N GLN A 35 -8.79 6.08 21.85
CA GLN A 35 -7.59 6.75 22.39
C GLN A 35 -6.54 7.07 21.31
N GLY A 36 -6.99 7.43 20.10
CA GLY A 36 -6.13 7.73 18.96
C GLY A 36 -5.57 6.52 18.22
N GLU A 37 -5.92 5.29 18.63
CA GLU A 37 -5.55 4.06 17.93
C GLU A 37 -6.70 3.59 17.04
N ASP A 38 -6.44 3.45 15.74
CA ASP A 38 -7.38 2.92 14.76
C ASP A 38 -7.41 1.39 14.84
N LEU A 39 -8.47 0.86 15.45
CA LEU A 39 -8.62 -0.57 15.70
C LEU A 39 -8.84 -1.35 14.40
N GLY A 40 -9.56 -0.79 13.43
CA GLY A 40 -9.79 -1.43 12.13
C GLY A 40 -8.48 -1.60 11.36
N ARG A 41 -7.67 -0.54 11.27
CA ARG A 41 -6.34 -0.61 10.66
C ARG A 41 -5.44 -1.65 11.33
N ARG A 42 -5.54 -1.79 12.66
CA ARG A 42 -4.76 -2.78 13.43
C ARG A 42 -5.24 -4.22 13.18
N VAL A 43 -6.55 -4.45 13.15
CA VAL A 43 -7.14 -5.74 12.80
C VAL A 43 -6.70 -6.14 11.39
N THR A 44 -6.84 -5.24 10.42
CA THR A 44 -6.35 -5.42 9.04
C THR A 44 -4.86 -5.81 9.04
N ALA A 45 -3.99 -5.05 9.71
CA ALA A 45 -2.57 -5.34 9.75
C ALA A 45 -2.24 -6.73 10.34
N GLN A 46 -2.97 -7.18 11.37
CA GLN A 46 -2.78 -8.51 11.95
C GLN A 46 -3.25 -9.62 11.00
N ARG A 47 -4.39 -9.45 10.34
CA ARG A 47 -4.89 -10.41 9.33
C ARG A 47 -3.91 -10.59 8.16
N PHE A 48 -3.32 -9.49 7.67
CA PHE A 48 -2.36 -9.52 6.55
C PHE A 48 -0.93 -9.90 6.98
N GLY A 49 -0.57 -9.70 8.24
CA GLY A 49 0.72 -10.06 8.82
C GLY A 49 0.73 -11.40 9.57
N TRP A 50 -0.30 -12.24 9.40
CA TRP A 50 -0.57 -13.40 10.25
C TRP A 50 0.63 -14.34 10.43
N GLU A 51 1.34 -14.65 9.34
CA GLU A 51 2.53 -15.53 9.34
C GLU A 51 3.73 -14.99 10.14
N GLN A 52 3.73 -13.69 10.47
CA GLN A 52 4.77 -13.06 11.29
C GLN A 52 4.42 -13.07 12.78
N LEU A 53 3.19 -13.46 13.14
CA LEU A 53 2.74 -13.55 14.52
C LEU A 53 3.24 -14.87 15.16
N PRO A 54 3.73 -14.84 16.41
CA PRO A 54 3.96 -16.05 17.17
C PRO A 54 2.70 -16.93 17.27
N PRO A 55 2.80 -18.27 17.30
CA PRO A 55 1.64 -19.16 17.34
C PRO A 55 0.65 -18.87 18.48
N VAL A 56 1.16 -18.46 19.64
CA VAL A 56 0.32 -18.07 20.79
C VAL A 56 -0.53 -16.84 20.50
N GLN A 57 -0.02 -15.88 19.73
CA GLN A 57 -0.77 -14.68 19.35
C GLN A 57 -1.84 -15.03 18.31
N GLN A 58 -1.52 -15.86 17.32
CA GLN A 58 -2.51 -16.37 16.36
C GLN A 58 -3.67 -17.06 17.08
N TRP A 59 -3.36 -17.96 18.02
CA TRP A 59 -4.36 -18.68 18.81
C TRP A 59 -5.26 -17.72 19.60
N ILE A 60 -4.69 -16.71 20.27
CA ILE A 60 -5.47 -15.73 21.04
C ILE A 60 -6.43 -14.95 20.13
N LEU A 61 -5.94 -14.46 18.98
CA LEU A 61 -6.73 -13.67 18.04
C LEU A 61 -7.88 -14.48 17.45
N GLU A 62 -7.61 -15.72 17.05
CA GLU A 62 -8.60 -16.62 16.47
C GLU A 62 -9.64 -17.07 17.51
N ASN A 63 -9.20 -17.50 18.69
CA ASN A 63 -10.11 -18.12 19.67
C ASN A 63 -10.88 -17.09 20.50
N THR A 64 -10.25 -15.96 20.82
CA THR A 64 -10.85 -14.94 21.71
C THR A 64 -11.56 -13.85 20.94
N LEU A 65 -10.96 -13.35 19.84
CA LEU A 65 -11.49 -12.22 19.07
C LEU A 65 -12.11 -12.63 17.73
N LYS A 66 -12.08 -13.92 17.37
CA LYS A 66 -12.58 -14.47 16.09
C LYS A 66 -11.96 -13.80 14.85
N ILE A 67 -10.72 -13.31 14.98
CA ILE A 67 -9.95 -12.75 13.88
C ILE A 67 -9.23 -13.90 13.17
N THR A 68 -9.41 -14.00 11.86
CA THR A 68 -8.79 -15.03 11.01
C THR A 68 -7.76 -14.43 10.06
N PRO A 69 -6.77 -15.19 9.58
CA PRO A 69 -5.83 -14.72 8.56
C PRO A 69 -6.58 -14.20 7.33
N ALA A 70 -6.04 -13.17 6.69
CA ALA A 70 -6.59 -12.66 5.44
C ALA A 70 -6.49 -13.73 4.35
N GLN A 71 -7.61 -13.99 3.67
CA GLN A 71 -7.68 -14.90 2.52
C GLN A 71 -6.87 -14.35 1.34
N GLU A 72 -6.47 -15.22 0.42
CA GLU A 72 -5.72 -14.80 -0.78
C GLU A 72 -6.53 -13.83 -1.65
N SER A 73 -7.85 -13.96 -1.68
CA SER A 73 -8.74 -13.01 -2.37
C SER A 73 -8.79 -11.62 -1.71
N GLU A 74 -8.53 -11.53 -0.41
CA GLU A 74 -8.45 -10.27 0.33
C GLU A 74 -7.08 -9.60 0.18
N ARG A 75 -6.04 -10.37 -0.12
CA ARG A 75 -4.72 -9.83 -0.43
C ARG A 75 -4.82 -9.14 -1.77
N SER A 76 -4.72 -7.80 -1.75
CA SER A 76 -4.64 -7.03 -2.99
C SER A 76 -3.59 -7.67 -3.88
N ALA A 77 -4.02 -8.15 -5.06
CA ALA A 77 -3.13 -8.78 -6.01
C ALA A 77 -1.95 -7.84 -6.24
N LYS A 78 -0.72 -8.34 -6.05
CA LYS A 78 0.48 -7.53 -6.33
C LYS A 78 0.35 -7.01 -7.76
N ARG A 79 0.29 -5.68 -7.92
CA ARG A 79 0.22 -5.05 -9.26
C ARG A 79 1.28 -5.68 -10.16
N THR A 80 0.85 -6.13 -11.33
CA THR A 80 1.72 -6.72 -12.35
C THR A 80 2.81 -5.71 -12.74
N GLN A 81 3.92 -6.20 -13.31
CA GLN A 81 4.97 -5.29 -13.79
C GLN A 81 4.45 -4.31 -14.84
N ASP A 82 3.49 -4.73 -15.66
CA ASP A 82 2.89 -3.88 -16.68
C ASP A 82 1.94 -2.84 -16.08
N ALA A 83 1.14 -3.20 -15.08
CA ALA A 83 0.32 -2.23 -14.35
C ALA A 83 1.18 -1.17 -13.63
N LYS A 84 2.34 -1.58 -13.09
CA LYS A 84 3.33 -0.65 -12.52
C LYS A 84 3.99 0.21 -13.60
N TRP A 85 4.29 -0.36 -14.76
CA TRP A 85 4.84 0.41 -15.89
C TRP A 85 3.85 1.48 -16.35
N ALA A 86 2.58 1.11 -16.58
CA ALA A 86 1.51 1.99 -17.02
C ALA A 86 1.32 3.18 -16.05
N LEU A 87 1.27 2.93 -14.73
CA LEU A 87 1.23 4.01 -13.74
C LEU A 87 2.41 4.98 -13.87
N ASN A 88 3.61 4.44 -13.99
CA ASN A 88 4.79 5.29 -14.06
C ASN A 88 4.84 6.10 -15.35
N LEU A 89 4.33 5.54 -16.45
CA LEU A 89 4.20 6.25 -17.72
C LEU A 89 3.12 7.34 -17.63
N ALA A 90 1.98 7.07 -17.00
CA ALA A 90 0.95 8.06 -16.74
C ALA A 90 1.49 9.23 -15.89
N ALA A 91 2.25 8.95 -14.83
CA ALA A 91 2.93 9.98 -14.03
C ALA A 91 3.95 10.79 -14.84
N ALA A 92 4.71 10.13 -15.71
CA ALA A 92 5.65 10.80 -16.61
C ALA A 92 4.92 11.72 -17.60
N ARG A 93 3.79 11.27 -18.16
CA ARG A 93 2.92 12.06 -19.04
C ARG A 93 2.36 13.27 -18.32
N GLN A 94 1.80 13.10 -17.12
CA GLN A 94 1.28 14.20 -16.30
C GLN A 94 2.35 15.27 -16.04
N PHE A 95 3.56 14.85 -15.65
CA PHE A 95 4.67 15.78 -15.45
C PHE A 95 5.08 16.47 -16.75
N HIS A 96 5.19 15.72 -17.85
CA HIS A 96 5.59 16.27 -19.15
C HIS A 96 4.53 17.25 -19.70
N THR A 97 3.25 16.98 -19.55
CA THR A 97 2.17 17.90 -19.96
C THR A 97 2.28 19.24 -19.24
N ARG A 98 2.64 19.21 -17.95
CA ARG A 98 2.77 20.43 -17.14
C ARG A 98 4.07 21.19 -17.39
N GLU A 99 5.19 20.48 -17.55
CA GLU A 99 6.54 21.10 -17.58
C GLU A 99 7.16 21.15 -18.99
N GLY A 100 6.59 20.44 -19.96
CA GLY A 100 7.11 20.29 -21.33
C GLY A 100 8.40 19.47 -21.44
N HIS A 101 8.84 18.81 -20.36
CA HIS A 101 10.08 18.03 -20.31
C HIS A 101 10.05 16.92 -19.24
N LEU A 102 10.97 15.95 -19.34
CA LEU A 102 11.21 14.92 -18.30
C LEU A 102 12.49 15.12 -17.47
N ARG A 103 12.85 16.38 -17.18
CA ARG A 103 13.92 16.72 -16.20
C ARG A 103 13.34 16.73 -14.79
N VAL A 104 13.05 15.54 -14.27
CA VAL A 104 12.35 15.36 -13.00
C VAL A 104 13.35 15.40 -11.83
N PRO A 105 13.16 16.27 -10.82
CA PRO A 105 13.97 16.22 -9.59
C PRO A 105 13.83 14.87 -8.89
N ARG A 106 14.92 14.32 -8.33
CA ARG A 106 14.94 12.98 -7.72
C ARG A 106 13.85 12.72 -6.67
N LYS A 107 13.51 13.74 -5.87
CA LYS A 107 12.48 13.67 -4.82
C LYS A 107 11.06 13.97 -5.32
N ARG A 108 10.87 14.26 -6.61
CA ARG A 108 9.55 14.59 -7.16
C ARG A 108 8.63 13.38 -7.10
N VAL A 109 7.43 13.67 -6.63
CA VAL A 109 6.30 12.75 -6.54
C VAL A 109 5.18 13.31 -7.42
N GLU A 110 4.51 12.45 -8.17
CA GLU A 110 3.26 12.76 -8.84
C GLU A 110 2.12 12.01 -8.16
N HIS A 111 0.98 12.67 -8.05
CA HIS A 111 -0.27 12.11 -7.55
C HIS A 111 -1.16 11.89 -8.77
N LEU A 112 -1.52 10.65 -9.03
CA LEU A 112 -2.43 10.28 -10.12
C LEU A 112 -3.82 10.05 -9.52
N GLU A 113 -4.84 10.66 -10.12
CA GLU A 113 -6.23 10.38 -9.75
C GLU A 113 -6.56 8.91 -10.06
N THR A 114 -7.26 8.25 -9.15
CA THR A 114 -7.68 6.85 -9.33
C THR A 114 -8.99 6.83 -10.10
N GLU A 115 -8.98 7.21 -11.38
CA GLU A 115 -10.11 6.89 -12.25
C GLU A 115 -10.01 5.39 -12.59
N ASN A 116 -10.76 4.56 -11.85
CA ASN A 116 -10.96 3.13 -12.08
C ASN A 116 -9.73 2.21 -11.92
N GLY A 117 -9.13 2.20 -10.72
CA GLY A 117 -8.23 1.11 -10.31
C GLY A 117 -9.03 -0.11 -9.80
N PRO A 118 -8.62 -1.37 -10.08
CA PRO A 118 -9.28 -2.53 -9.49
C PRO A 118 -9.19 -2.43 -7.98
N THR A 119 -10.37 -2.45 -7.34
CA THR A 119 -10.60 -2.25 -5.91
C THR A 119 -9.93 -3.35 -5.10
N GLY A 120 -8.65 -3.17 -4.78
CA GLY A 120 -7.92 -3.93 -3.78
C GLY A 120 -7.72 -3.03 -2.58
N ARG A 121 -8.65 -3.09 -1.62
CA ARG A 121 -8.66 -2.35 -0.35
C ARG A 121 -7.26 -2.36 0.31
N GLN A 122 -6.53 -1.26 0.11
CA GLN A 122 -5.53 -0.69 1.04
C GLN A 122 -5.22 0.77 0.70
N ASP A 123 -5.56 1.22 -0.51
CA ASP A 123 -5.78 2.62 -0.83
C ASP A 123 -7.29 2.79 -1.03
N SER A 124 -7.92 3.71 -0.29
CA SER A 124 -9.34 4.04 -0.49
C SER A 124 -9.58 4.29 -1.97
N ALA A 125 -10.70 3.83 -2.52
CA ALA A 125 -10.99 3.92 -3.97
C ALA A 125 -10.92 5.36 -4.51
N ASP A 126 -10.93 6.37 -3.63
CA ASP A 126 -10.84 7.79 -3.93
C ASP A 126 -9.48 8.45 -3.63
N GLU A 127 -8.48 7.72 -3.14
CA GLU A 127 -7.16 8.30 -2.85
C GLU A 127 -6.24 8.29 -4.09
N PRO A 128 -5.51 9.40 -4.35
CA PRO A 128 -4.64 9.48 -5.51
C PRO A 128 -3.42 8.57 -5.34
N VAL A 129 -3.11 7.80 -6.39
CA VAL A 129 -1.92 6.93 -6.43
C VAL A 129 -0.66 7.78 -6.43
N VAL A 130 0.17 7.60 -5.41
CA VAL A 130 1.42 8.34 -5.22
C VAL A 130 2.58 7.65 -5.96
N VAL A 131 3.12 8.30 -6.99
CA VAL A 131 4.26 7.81 -7.78
C VAL A 131 5.51 8.64 -7.50
N LYS A 132 6.56 8.01 -6.95
CA LYS A 132 7.90 8.62 -6.75
C LYS A 132 8.65 8.78 -8.09
N LEU A 133 8.13 9.64 -8.96
CA LEU A 133 8.53 9.75 -10.37
C LEU A 133 10.04 9.97 -10.55
N GLY A 134 10.64 10.90 -9.80
CA GLY A 134 12.08 11.19 -9.93
C GLY A 134 12.95 9.98 -9.63
N THR A 135 12.68 9.29 -8.53
CA THR A 135 13.41 8.07 -8.16
C THR A 135 13.18 6.93 -9.16
N ARG A 136 11.96 6.82 -9.71
CA ARG A 136 11.67 5.83 -10.74
C ARG A 136 12.45 6.10 -12.02
N LEU A 137 12.45 7.34 -12.52
CA LEU A 137 13.18 7.68 -13.75
C LEU A 137 14.69 7.50 -13.58
N ASP A 138 15.26 7.83 -12.43
CA ASP A 138 16.66 7.52 -12.12
C ASP A 138 16.97 6.02 -12.22
N ASN A 139 16.09 5.18 -11.69
CA ASN A 139 16.24 3.73 -11.75
C ASN A 139 16.09 3.17 -13.17
N VAL A 140 15.19 3.76 -13.96
CA VAL A 140 14.98 3.41 -15.37
C VAL A 140 16.25 3.71 -16.18
N ARG A 141 16.86 4.90 -16.02
CA ARG A 141 18.14 5.25 -16.68
C ARG A 141 19.25 4.26 -16.32
N LYS A 142 19.44 4.00 -15.02
CA LYS A 142 20.46 3.05 -14.53
C LYS A 142 20.28 1.63 -15.06
N ARG A 143 19.06 1.25 -15.43
CA ARG A 143 18.72 -0.08 -15.92
C ARG A 143 18.32 -0.09 -17.39
N ALA A 144 18.63 0.96 -18.15
CA ALA A 144 18.21 1.11 -19.54
C ALA A 144 18.57 -0.12 -20.39
N ALA A 145 19.79 -0.63 -20.24
CA ALA A 145 20.28 -1.83 -20.93
C ALA A 145 19.53 -3.14 -20.58
N LYS A 146 18.66 -3.13 -19.56
CA LYS A 146 17.87 -4.29 -19.10
C LYS A 146 16.37 -4.08 -19.28
N LEU A 147 15.95 -3.01 -19.93
CA LEU A 147 14.53 -2.76 -20.18
C LEU A 147 14.04 -3.61 -21.36
N PRO A 148 12.81 -4.17 -21.28
CA PRO A 148 12.11 -4.70 -22.43
C PRO A 148 12.03 -3.68 -23.58
N GLU A 149 12.15 -4.14 -24.82
CA GLU A 149 12.27 -3.29 -26.03
C GLU A 149 11.12 -2.29 -26.21
N GLN A 150 9.92 -2.61 -25.74
CA GLN A 150 8.74 -1.74 -25.85
C GLN A 150 8.75 -0.54 -24.89
N ARG A 151 9.60 -0.54 -23.86
CA ARG A 151 9.57 0.45 -22.76
C ARG A 151 10.42 1.71 -23.01
N PRO A 152 11.57 1.65 -23.70
CA PRO A 152 12.30 2.84 -24.10
C PRO A 152 11.52 3.78 -25.03
N PRO A 153 10.84 3.30 -26.09
CA PRO A 153 10.05 4.17 -26.98
C PRO A 153 9.00 5.02 -26.25
N ASP A 154 8.27 4.42 -25.29
CA ASP A 154 7.27 5.13 -24.47
C ASP A 154 7.83 6.38 -23.76
N LEU A 155 9.11 6.34 -23.37
CA LEU A 155 9.77 7.44 -22.65
C LEU A 155 10.51 8.38 -23.60
N ASP A 156 10.94 7.88 -24.75
CA ASP A 156 11.51 8.69 -25.83
C ASP A 156 10.48 9.66 -26.42
N GLU A 157 9.22 9.23 -26.56
CA GLU A 157 8.09 10.09 -26.94
C GLU A 157 7.94 11.30 -26.00
N LEU A 158 8.28 11.11 -24.73
CA LEU A 158 8.27 12.16 -23.69
C LEU A 158 9.60 12.90 -23.58
N ARG A 159 10.48 12.74 -24.59
CA ARG A 159 11.80 13.38 -24.68
C ARG A 159 12.68 13.09 -23.47
N MET A 160 12.58 11.87 -22.92
CA MET A 160 13.45 11.43 -21.86
C MET A 160 14.91 11.44 -22.35
N ARG A 161 15.79 12.04 -21.54
CA ARG A 161 17.23 11.83 -21.71
C ARG A 161 17.57 10.52 -21.03
N TRP A 162 18.33 9.64 -21.65
CA TRP A 162 18.81 8.41 -21.01
C TRP A 162 20.06 8.69 -20.17
#